data_AF-A0A254TCL0-F1
#
_entry.id   AF-A0A254TCL0-F1
#
_cell.length_a   1.000
_cell.length_b   1.000
_cell.length_c   1.000
_cell.angle_alpha   90.00
_cell.angle_beta   90.00
_cell.angle_gamma   90.00
#
_symmetry.space_group_name_H-M   'P 1'
#
loop_
_entity.id
_entity.type
_entity.pdbx_description
1 polymer ?
#
loop_
_entity_poly.entity_id
_entity_poly.type
_entity_poly.pdbx_seq_one_letter_code
_entity_poly.pdbx_strand_id
1 'polypeptide(L)'
;MKMFKKLLAGVALAAATATAAQASNINIGGVIWNPDAPLDFSGTSATLSQFINPITGELSGFGVVTTINGTGVGTFCPGCELTVQYGGYTPIGGAAVPGPAGGGSQIFYEGGFVKVYVDHTPDADPTDPLLLNAGNTTDGALWLDMVGHAVNGVTLTGFNFFPSFLLGKGLWDVVGGLAKGNLDTNTKEDGSDLSFTNSFTSFPTDSPLFSTGTGNFKGNSIPEPGSLLLLSLGLLAIASARIRKSS
;
A
#
# COMPACT_ATOMS: atom_id res chain seq x y z
N MET A 1 23.46 -52.29 -1.93
CA MET A 1 22.93 -51.79 -0.64
C MET A 1 23.78 -50.71 0.05
N LYS A 2 25.13 -50.76 0.06
CA LYS A 2 25.96 -49.73 0.73
C LYS A 2 25.87 -48.33 0.09
N MET A 3 25.61 -48.25 -1.22
CA MET A 3 25.51 -46.97 -1.96
C MET A 3 24.16 -46.27 -1.75
N PHE A 4 23.08 -47.04 -1.59
CA PHE A 4 21.73 -46.53 -1.29
C PHE A 4 21.64 -45.87 0.09
N LYS A 5 22.32 -46.45 1.10
CA LYS A 5 22.41 -45.86 2.46
C LYS A 5 23.23 -44.56 2.50
N LYS A 6 24.24 -44.41 1.63
CA LYS A 6 25.01 -43.16 1.51
C LYS A 6 24.23 -42.06 0.79
N LEU A 7 23.37 -42.42 -0.17
CA LEU A 7 22.49 -41.50 -0.87
C LEU A 7 21.40 -40.93 0.05
N LEU A 8 20.75 -41.79 0.85
CA LEU A 8 19.75 -41.39 1.85
C LEU A 8 20.33 -40.49 2.95
N ALA A 9 21.57 -40.76 3.39
CA ALA A 9 22.24 -39.89 4.36
C ALA A 9 22.60 -38.51 3.77
N GLY A 10 22.93 -38.43 2.47
CA GLY A 10 23.22 -37.17 1.78
C GLY A 10 21.98 -36.31 1.53
N VAL A 11 20.84 -36.92 1.24
CA VAL A 11 19.55 -36.21 1.05
C VAL A 11 18.99 -35.72 2.38
N ALA A 12 19.12 -36.50 3.46
CA ALA A 12 18.69 -36.08 4.80
C ALA A 12 19.51 -34.90 5.35
N LEU A 13 20.81 -34.82 5.03
CA LEU A 13 21.65 -33.68 5.44
C LEU A 13 21.35 -32.41 4.63
N ALA A 14 21.01 -32.54 3.33
CA ALA A 14 20.58 -31.41 2.51
C ALA A 14 19.18 -30.87 2.88
N ALA A 15 18.29 -31.75 3.35
CA ALA A 15 16.98 -31.37 3.90
C ALA A 15 17.09 -30.72 5.29
N ALA A 16 18.09 -31.10 6.09
CA ALA A 16 18.33 -30.52 7.42
C ALA A 16 18.98 -29.12 7.37
N THR A 17 19.63 -28.76 6.25
CA THR A 17 20.18 -27.41 6.01
C THR A 17 19.27 -26.51 5.17
N ALA A 18 18.08 -26.97 4.80
CA ALA A 18 17.04 -26.12 4.23
C ALA A 18 16.50 -25.22 5.36
N THR A 19 17.30 -24.23 5.75
CA THR A 19 16.84 -23.11 6.56
C THR A 19 15.62 -22.52 5.90
N ALA A 20 14.55 -22.28 6.67
CA ALA A 20 13.34 -21.63 6.19
C ALA A 20 13.74 -20.45 5.28
N ALA A 21 13.32 -20.50 4.02
CA ALA A 21 13.59 -19.45 3.06
C ALA A 21 12.88 -18.19 3.55
N GLN A 22 13.60 -17.29 4.22
CA GLN A 22 13.14 -15.94 4.51
C GLN A 22 12.99 -15.25 3.16
N ALA A 23 11.83 -14.66 2.90
CA ALA A 23 11.64 -13.86 1.72
C ALA A 23 12.57 -12.64 1.79
N SER A 24 13.29 -12.37 0.69
CA SER A 24 14.08 -11.15 0.60
C SER A 24 13.18 -9.93 0.58
N ASN A 25 13.71 -8.79 1.03
CA ASN A 25 13.03 -7.52 0.83
C ASN A 25 12.68 -7.34 -0.66
N ILE A 26 11.45 -6.91 -0.92
CA ILE A 26 10.99 -6.52 -2.24
C ILE A 26 11.48 -5.09 -2.48
N ASN A 27 12.03 -4.80 -3.67
CA ASN A 27 12.41 -3.45 -4.07
C ASN A 27 11.85 -3.14 -5.46
N ILE A 28 10.83 -2.29 -5.50
CA ILE A 28 10.18 -1.86 -6.74
C ILE A 28 10.29 -0.35 -6.85
N GLY A 29 11.05 0.12 -7.85
CA GLY A 29 11.19 1.55 -8.12
C GLY A 29 11.81 2.34 -6.95
N GLY A 30 12.67 1.72 -6.13
CA GLY A 30 13.29 2.37 -4.97
C GLY A 30 12.51 2.22 -3.66
N VAL A 31 11.27 1.73 -3.72
CA VAL A 31 10.45 1.41 -2.54
C VAL A 31 10.77 0.01 -2.06
N ILE A 32 11.17 -0.12 -0.80
CA ILE A 32 11.69 -1.32 -0.18
C ILE A 32 10.81 -1.73 0.99
N TRP A 33 10.35 -2.97 1.01
CA TRP A 33 9.62 -3.51 2.16
C TRP A 33 9.89 -5.01 2.35
N ASN A 34 9.69 -5.48 3.58
CA ASN A 34 9.90 -6.87 3.94
C ASN A 34 8.56 -7.62 3.96
N PRO A 35 8.29 -8.55 3.02
CA PRO A 35 7.04 -9.31 3.02
C PRO A 35 6.86 -10.22 4.26
N ASP A 36 7.94 -10.55 4.98
CA ASP A 36 7.89 -11.33 6.23
C ASP A 36 7.77 -10.44 7.49
N ALA A 37 7.55 -9.12 7.33
CA ALA A 37 7.37 -8.23 8.46
C ALA A 37 6.13 -8.64 9.28
N PRO A 38 6.16 -8.55 10.62
CA PRO A 38 4.98 -8.83 11.46
C PRO A 38 3.75 -8.00 11.08
N LEU A 39 3.99 -6.82 10.51
CA LEU A 39 2.99 -5.94 9.91
C LEU A 39 3.28 -5.79 8.42
N ASP A 40 3.08 -6.88 7.67
CA ASP A 40 3.25 -6.92 6.21
C ASP A 40 2.38 -5.86 5.52
N PHE A 41 2.99 -5.26 4.49
CA PHE A 41 2.54 -4.11 3.72
C PHE A 41 1.54 -3.20 4.42
N SER A 42 1.95 -2.67 5.56
CA SER A 42 1.15 -1.73 6.36
C SER A 42 1.87 -0.41 6.48
N GLY A 43 1.13 0.68 6.42
CA GLY A 43 1.73 2.00 6.42
C GLY A 43 0.79 3.10 6.87
N THR A 44 1.39 4.27 7.04
CA THR A 44 0.72 5.49 7.48
C THR A 44 1.06 6.62 6.53
N SER A 45 0.05 7.39 6.15
CA SER A 45 0.20 8.72 5.60
C SER A 45 0.05 9.71 6.75
N ALA A 46 1.16 10.24 7.26
CA ALA A 46 1.12 11.18 8.38
C ALA A 46 0.47 12.52 8.01
N THR A 47 0.42 12.83 6.71
CA THR A 47 -0.19 14.04 6.18
C THR A 47 -1.10 13.66 5.04
N LEU A 48 -2.38 14.04 5.18
CA LEU A 48 -3.41 13.98 4.15
C LEU A 48 -4.10 15.33 4.06
N SER A 49 -4.37 15.78 2.84
CA SER A 49 -5.33 16.84 2.54
C SER A 49 -6.56 16.22 1.88
N GLN A 50 -7.73 16.75 2.21
CA GLN A 50 -9.00 16.39 1.58
C GLN A 50 -9.70 17.65 1.12
N PHE A 51 -10.27 17.57 -0.07
CA PHE A 51 -11.16 18.55 -0.66
C PHE A 51 -12.51 17.88 -0.89
N ILE A 52 -13.57 18.61 -0.60
CA ILE A 52 -14.95 18.19 -0.87
C ILE A 52 -15.53 19.16 -1.87
N ASN A 53 -16.03 18.66 -3.00
CA ASN A 53 -16.74 19.49 -3.95
C ASN A 53 -18.04 20.01 -3.30
N PRO A 54 -18.25 21.34 -3.20
CA PRO A 54 -19.39 21.90 -2.49
C PRO A 54 -20.73 21.64 -3.20
N ILE A 55 -20.72 21.28 -4.48
CA ILE A 55 -21.91 21.03 -5.29
C ILE A 55 -22.24 19.54 -5.32
N THR A 56 -21.24 18.67 -5.49
CA THR A 56 -21.46 17.23 -5.68
C THR A 56 -21.20 16.41 -4.42
N GLY A 57 -20.46 16.96 -3.44
CA GLY A 57 -19.95 16.21 -2.29
C GLY A 57 -18.81 15.24 -2.64
N GLU A 58 -18.31 15.26 -3.87
CA GLU A 58 -17.22 14.38 -4.29
C GLU A 58 -15.94 14.65 -3.50
N LEU A 59 -15.26 13.59 -3.05
CA LEU A 59 -14.00 13.67 -2.33
C LEU A 59 -12.81 13.56 -3.27
N SER A 60 -11.79 14.37 -3.01
CA SER A 60 -10.46 14.25 -3.60
C SER A 60 -9.39 14.73 -2.62
N GLY A 61 -8.13 14.47 -2.92
CA GLY A 61 -7.04 14.98 -2.11
C GLY A 61 -5.69 14.36 -2.39
N PHE A 62 -4.76 14.72 -1.51
CA PHE A 62 -3.35 14.37 -1.63
C PHE A 62 -2.79 13.85 -0.29
N GLY A 63 -1.65 13.18 -0.35
CA GLY A 63 -1.01 12.60 0.82
C GLY A 63 0.46 12.28 0.61
N VAL A 64 1.15 12.03 1.73
CA VAL A 64 2.54 11.53 1.73
C VAL A 64 2.63 10.33 2.67
N VAL A 65 3.02 9.19 2.13
CA VAL A 65 3.29 7.98 2.91
C VAL A 65 4.59 8.17 3.67
N THR A 66 4.54 8.04 4.99
CA THR A 66 5.70 8.28 5.87
C THR A 66 6.17 7.02 6.57
N THR A 67 5.39 5.93 6.52
CA THR A 67 5.80 4.62 7.02
C THR A 67 5.34 3.47 6.13
N ILE A 68 6.18 2.43 6.03
CA ILE A 68 5.84 1.10 5.51
C ILE A 68 6.50 0.06 6.40
N ASN A 69 5.77 -1.01 6.76
CA ASN A 69 6.18 -2.09 7.65
C ASN A 69 6.75 -1.60 8.99
N GLY A 70 6.19 -0.49 9.50
CA GLY A 70 6.64 0.15 10.74
C GLY A 70 7.99 0.86 10.63
N THR A 71 8.54 1.03 9.43
CA THR A 71 9.80 1.75 9.17
C THR A 71 9.53 3.10 8.52
N GLY A 72 10.41 4.09 8.74
CA GLY A 72 10.28 5.44 8.16
C GLY A 72 10.86 5.56 6.74
N VAL A 73 10.64 6.71 6.11
CA VAL A 73 11.02 7.01 4.70
C VAL A 73 12.48 6.67 4.40
N GLY A 74 13.42 7.01 5.28
CA GLY A 74 14.84 6.68 5.07
C GLY A 74 15.17 5.19 4.99
N THR A 75 14.23 4.30 5.35
CA THR A 75 14.35 2.84 5.24
C THR A 75 13.59 2.30 4.04
N PHE A 76 12.30 2.65 3.90
CA PHE A 76 11.46 2.09 2.83
C PHE A 76 11.55 2.86 1.51
N CYS A 77 12.02 4.10 1.50
CA CYS A 77 12.22 4.92 0.30
C CYS A 77 13.53 5.73 0.39
N PRO A 78 14.72 5.10 0.44
CA PRO A 78 15.96 5.84 0.61
C PRO A 78 16.23 6.76 -0.60
N GLY A 79 16.16 8.07 -0.39
CA GLY A 79 16.36 9.06 -1.46
C GLY A 79 15.15 9.26 -2.37
N CYS A 80 13.97 8.76 -1.97
CA CYS A 80 12.72 8.99 -2.66
C CYS A 80 11.61 9.39 -1.70
N GLU A 81 10.47 9.79 -2.25
CA GLU A 81 9.21 9.99 -1.55
C GLU A 81 8.09 9.16 -2.18
N LEU A 82 7.08 8.85 -1.37
CA LEU A 82 5.86 8.20 -1.82
C LEU A 82 4.67 9.13 -1.57
N THR A 83 4.09 9.61 -2.65
CA THR A 83 2.97 10.56 -2.63
C THR A 83 1.70 9.88 -3.11
N VAL A 84 0.56 10.39 -2.63
CA VAL A 84 -0.76 9.82 -2.90
C VAL A 84 -1.64 10.90 -3.52
N GLN A 85 -2.36 10.54 -4.57
CA GLN A 85 -3.49 11.28 -5.08
C GLN A 85 -4.73 10.39 -5.02
N TYR A 86 -5.85 10.94 -4.55
CA TYR A 86 -7.14 10.25 -4.59
C TYR A 86 -8.25 11.18 -5.06
N GLY A 87 -9.32 10.60 -5.59
CA GLY A 87 -10.44 11.33 -6.15
C GLY A 87 -11.55 10.42 -6.65
N GLY A 88 -12.65 11.00 -7.14
CA GLY A 88 -13.73 10.25 -7.78
C GLY A 88 -14.65 9.49 -6.82
N TYR A 89 -14.59 9.75 -5.52
CA TYR A 89 -15.53 9.19 -4.54
C TYR A 89 -16.78 10.07 -4.50
N THR A 90 -17.87 9.61 -5.09
CA THR A 90 -19.12 10.37 -5.17
C THR A 90 -20.13 9.87 -4.12
N PRO A 91 -20.81 10.75 -3.36
CA PRO A 91 -21.79 10.31 -2.39
C PRO A 91 -22.99 9.62 -3.05
N ILE A 92 -23.41 8.50 -2.46
CA ILE A 92 -24.62 7.78 -2.85
C ILE A 92 -25.84 8.50 -2.26
N GLY A 93 -26.89 8.68 -3.07
CA GLY A 93 -28.11 9.37 -2.66
C GLY A 93 -28.11 10.88 -2.93
N GLY A 94 -27.10 11.39 -3.65
CA GLY A 94 -27.00 12.78 -4.09
C GLY A 94 -25.94 13.57 -3.33
N ALA A 95 -25.85 14.88 -3.57
CA ALA A 95 -24.81 15.72 -2.99
C ALA A 95 -24.87 15.73 -1.46
N ALA A 96 -23.79 15.25 -0.82
CA ALA A 96 -23.64 15.22 0.62
C ALA A 96 -22.32 15.90 1.02
N VAL A 97 -22.41 16.97 1.81
CA VAL A 97 -21.25 17.65 2.40
C VAL A 97 -21.36 17.53 3.92
N PRO A 98 -20.34 17.00 4.62
CA PRO A 98 -20.32 16.98 6.07
C PRO A 98 -20.50 18.38 6.66
N GLY A 99 -21.11 18.48 7.83
CA GLY A 99 -21.34 19.75 8.52
C GLY A 99 -22.25 19.61 9.75
N PRO A 100 -22.52 20.72 10.46
CA PRO A 100 -23.27 20.68 11.72
C PRO A 100 -24.66 20.06 11.61
N ALA A 101 -25.39 20.35 10.52
CA ALA A 101 -26.73 19.83 10.30
C ALA A 101 -26.79 18.29 10.11
N GLY A 102 -25.66 17.67 9.78
CA GLY A 102 -25.52 16.22 9.59
C GLY A 102 -24.63 15.55 10.64
N GLY A 103 -24.38 16.17 11.80
CA GLY A 103 -23.53 15.58 12.84
C GLY A 103 -24.02 14.20 13.29
N GLY A 104 -23.11 13.24 13.42
CA GLY A 104 -23.38 11.84 13.74
C GLY A 104 -23.86 10.99 12.55
N SER A 105 -23.94 11.54 11.35
CA SER A 105 -24.37 10.80 10.15
C SER A 105 -23.23 10.05 9.47
N GLN A 106 -23.62 9.03 8.71
CA GLN A 106 -22.78 8.29 7.79
C GLN A 106 -23.07 8.75 6.36
N ILE A 107 -22.02 8.90 5.56
CA ILE A 107 -22.11 9.20 4.13
C ILE A 107 -21.47 8.04 3.40
N PHE A 108 -22.23 7.41 2.50
CA PHE A 108 -21.74 6.34 1.64
C PHE A 108 -21.27 6.93 0.32
N TYR A 109 -20.18 6.40 -0.22
CA TYR A 109 -19.62 6.83 -1.48
C TYR A 109 -19.45 5.63 -2.41
N GLU A 110 -19.56 5.90 -3.70
CA GLU A 110 -19.27 4.97 -4.80
C GLU A 110 -18.09 5.46 -5.63
N GLY A 111 -17.50 4.56 -6.41
CA GLY A 111 -16.36 4.84 -7.27
C GLY A 111 -15.06 5.06 -6.48
N GLY A 112 -14.27 6.03 -6.94
CA GLY A 112 -13.01 6.38 -6.30
C GLY A 112 -11.79 5.69 -6.91
N PHE A 113 -10.69 6.43 -6.94
CA PHE A 113 -9.36 5.94 -7.26
C PHE A 113 -8.35 6.43 -6.22
N VAL A 114 -7.26 5.68 -6.09
CA VAL A 114 -6.08 6.08 -5.33
C VAL A 114 -4.85 5.71 -6.14
N LYS A 115 -4.02 6.70 -6.42
CA LYS A 115 -2.77 6.57 -7.15
C LYS A 115 -1.62 6.91 -6.22
N VAL A 116 -0.59 6.08 -6.24
CA VAL A 116 0.63 6.27 -5.47
C VAL A 116 1.77 6.47 -6.44
N TYR A 117 2.56 7.51 -6.22
CA TYR A 117 3.69 7.87 -7.06
C TYR A 117 4.97 7.74 -6.25
N VAL A 118 6.01 7.22 -6.91
CA VAL A 118 7.38 7.24 -6.37
C VAL A 118 8.18 8.30 -7.10
N ASP A 119 8.71 9.26 -6.34
CA ASP A 119 9.58 10.30 -6.87
C ASP A 119 10.95 10.29 -6.19
N HIS A 120 12.01 10.50 -6.96
CA HIS A 120 13.41 10.51 -6.50
C HIS A 120 13.98 11.94 -6.40
N THR A 121 13.13 12.96 -6.50
CA THR A 121 13.46 14.37 -6.31
C THR A 121 12.54 15.01 -5.26
N PRO A 122 12.56 14.54 -3.99
CA PRO A 122 11.52 14.85 -3.01
C PRO A 122 11.23 16.34 -2.88
N ASP A 123 9.98 16.73 -3.15
CA ASP A 123 9.48 18.10 -3.08
C ASP A 123 8.07 18.22 -2.46
N ALA A 124 7.45 17.10 -2.06
CA ALA A 124 6.28 17.08 -1.21
C ALA A 124 6.67 17.22 0.27
N ASP A 125 6.15 18.24 0.95
CA ASP A 125 6.40 18.42 2.39
C ASP A 125 5.52 17.45 3.21
N PRO A 126 6.09 16.43 3.89
CA PRO A 126 5.32 15.49 4.69
C PRO A 126 4.79 16.10 5.99
N THR A 127 5.10 17.37 6.28
CA THR A 127 4.68 18.10 7.49
C THR A 127 3.74 19.27 7.21
N ASP A 128 3.59 19.68 5.95
CA ASP A 128 2.69 20.76 5.55
C ASP A 128 1.65 20.30 4.49
N PRO A 129 0.44 19.87 4.92
CA PRO A 129 -0.63 19.45 4.00
C PRO A 129 -1.12 20.56 3.07
N LEU A 130 -0.84 21.84 3.35
CA LEU A 130 -1.29 22.97 2.53
C LEU A 130 -0.44 23.13 1.26
N LEU A 131 0.77 22.56 1.24
CA LEU A 131 1.66 22.60 0.08
C LEU A 131 1.45 21.42 -0.88
N LEU A 132 0.71 20.39 -0.48
CA LEU A 132 0.42 19.23 -1.32
C LEU A 132 -0.54 19.60 -2.45
N ASN A 133 -0.12 19.36 -3.68
CA ASN A 133 -0.89 19.63 -4.89
C ASN A 133 -0.47 18.67 -6.02
N ALA A 134 -1.18 18.68 -7.15
CA ALA A 134 -0.87 17.77 -8.24
C ALA A 134 0.58 17.90 -8.77
N GLY A 135 1.17 19.09 -8.70
CA GLY A 135 2.52 19.34 -9.21
C GLY A 135 3.66 18.66 -8.46
N ASN A 136 3.49 18.40 -7.16
CA ASN A 136 4.49 17.76 -6.29
C ASN A 136 4.02 16.42 -5.70
N THR A 137 2.86 15.89 -6.13
CA THR A 137 2.35 14.60 -5.64
C THR A 137 2.03 13.63 -6.77
N THR A 138 2.22 14.05 -8.02
CA THR A 138 1.93 13.23 -9.22
C THR A 138 3.01 13.32 -10.29
N ASP A 139 4.13 13.94 -9.97
CA ASP A 139 5.31 14.17 -10.83
C ASP A 139 6.30 12.99 -10.84
N GLY A 140 6.15 12.04 -9.90
CA GLY A 140 6.87 10.78 -9.89
C GLY A 140 6.34 9.72 -10.88
N ALA A 141 6.94 8.53 -10.82
CA ALA A 141 6.46 7.37 -11.56
C ALA A 141 5.24 6.73 -10.85
N LEU A 142 4.21 6.36 -11.61
CA LEU A 142 3.04 5.67 -11.06
C LEU A 142 3.42 4.31 -10.47
N TRP A 143 3.53 4.24 -9.16
CA TRP A 143 4.02 3.10 -8.42
C TRP A 143 2.92 2.10 -8.07
N LEU A 144 1.74 2.59 -7.69
CA LEU A 144 0.56 1.78 -7.44
C LEU A 144 -0.69 2.51 -7.96
N ASP A 145 -1.55 1.80 -8.69
CA ASP A 145 -2.83 2.32 -9.17
C ASP A 145 -3.95 1.45 -8.59
N MET A 146 -4.88 2.09 -7.88
CA MET A 146 -5.94 1.42 -7.14
C MET A 146 -7.30 2.06 -7.42
N VAL A 147 -8.35 1.25 -7.30
CA VAL A 147 -9.75 1.66 -7.37
C VAL A 147 -10.47 1.29 -6.08
N GLY A 148 -11.55 2.00 -5.76
CA GLY A 148 -12.43 1.64 -4.65
C GLY A 148 -13.05 0.26 -4.85
N HIS A 149 -12.85 -0.65 -3.89
CA HIS A 149 -13.48 -1.97 -3.89
C HIS A 149 -14.91 -1.84 -3.34
N ALA A 150 -15.90 -2.23 -4.13
CA ALA A 150 -17.30 -2.02 -3.79
C ALA A 150 -17.91 -3.20 -3.02
N VAL A 151 -18.27 -2.98 -1.76
CA VAL A 151 -19.06 -3.92 -0.97
C VAL A 151 -20.51 -3.45 -0.96
N ASN A 152 -21.42 -4.21 -1.57
CA ASN A 152 -22.83 -3.83 -1.75
C ASN A 152 -23.01 -2.45 -2.44
N GLY A 153 -22.14 -2.12 -3.40
CA GLY A 153 -22.16 -0.85 -4.14
C GLY A 153 -21.54 0.35 -3.41
N VAL A 154 -20.94 0.14 -2.22
CA VAL A 154 -20.24 1.17 -1.46
C VAL A 154 -18.74 0.93 -1.50
N THR A 155 -17.96 1.92 -1.91
CA THR A 155 -16.49 1.85 -1.95
C THR A 155 -15.81 2.56 -0.79
N LEU A 156 -16.45 3.60 -0.24
CA LEU A 156 -15.98 4.34 0.93
C LEU A 156 -17.14 4.67 1.85
N THR A 157 -16.90 4.53 3.14
CA THR A 157 -17.80 5.00 4.19
C THR A 157 -17.15 6.16 4.93
N GLY A 158 -17.80 7.33 4.88
CA GLY A 158 -17.45 8.50 5.66
C GLY A 158 -18.35 8.65 6.89
N PHE A 159 -17.80 9.16 7.98
CA PHE A 159 -18.55 9.50 9.19
C PHE A 159 -18.35 10.97 9.53
N ASN A 160 -19.46 11.68 9.73
CA ASN A 160 -19.47 13.09 10.08
C ASN A 160 -19.58 13.27 11.60
N PHE A 161 -18.46 13.43 12.30
CA PHE A 161 -18.44 13.78 13.73
C PHE A 161 -18.19 15.28 13.95
N PHE A 162 -18.72 16.14 13.06
CA PHE A 162 -18.58 17.59 13.19
C PHE A 162 -19.07 18.10 14.57
N PRO A 163 -18.38 19.08 15.19
CA PRO A 163 -17.19 19.80 14.69
C PRO A 163 -15.85 19.11 14.99
N SER A 164 -15.86 17.90 15.56
CA SER A 164 -14.66 17.30 16.13
C SER A 164 -13.72 16.72 15.07
N PHE A 165 -14.22 15.80 14.23
CA PHE A 165 -13.41 15.14 13.22
C PHE A 165 -14.29 14.48 12.14
N LEU A 166 -13.67 14.09 11.03
CA LEU A 166 -14.26 13.23 10.01
C LEU A 166 -13.47 11.93 9.95
N LEU A 167 -14.16 10.80 9.80
CA LEU A 167 -13.50 9.52 9.56
C LEU A 167 -13.87 8.99 8.20
N GLY A 168 -12.93 8.28 7.58
CA GLY A 168 -13.19 7.46 6.40
C GLY A 168 -12.65 6.05 6.60
N LYS A 169 -13.31 5.09 5.97
CA LYS A 169 -12.81 3.73 5.82
C LYS A 169 -13.27 3.14 4.50
N GLY A 170 -12.50 2.19 3.98
CA GLY A 170 -12.88 1.45 2.79
C GLY A 170 -11.84 0.41 2.42
N LEU A 171 -12.02 -0.12 1.23
CA LEU A 171 -11.22 -1.19 0.65
C LEU A 171 -10.77 -0.76 -0.76
N TRP A 172 -9.62 -1.27 -1.19
CA TRP A 172 -9.07 -0.97 -2.51
C TRP A 172 -8.66 -2.23 -3.25
N ASP A 173 -8.84 -2.20 -4.56
CA ASP A 173 -8.31 -3.16 -5.51
C ASP A 173 -7.15 -2.54 -6.30
N VAL A 174 -6.06 -3.28 -6.44
CA VAL A 174 -4.87 -2.89 -7.19
C VAL A 174 -5.07 -3.25 -8.66
N VAL A 175 -5.15 -2.23 -9.50
CA VAL A 175 -5.42 -2.38 -10.95
C VAL A 175 -4.19 -2.11 -11.81
N GLY A 176 -3.15 -1.46 -11.28
CA GLY A 176 -1.99 -1.03 -12.06
C GLY A 176 -0.81 -0.55 -11.22
N GLY A 177 0.18 0.03 -11.90
CA GLY A 177 1.42 0.53 -11.30
C GLY A 177 2.56 -0.48 -11.26
N LEU A 178 3.77 0.02 -10.99
CA LEU A 178 5.00 -0.79 -10.92
C LEU A 178 4.92 -1.93 -9.91
N ALA A 179 4.29 -1.70 -8.74
CA ALA A 179 4.23 -2.65 -7.64
C ALA A 179 3.00 -3.58 -7.69
N LYS A 180 2.16 -3.51 -8.73
CA LYS A 180 0.94 -4.33 -8.86
C LYS A 180 1.19 -5.82 -8.60
N GLY A 181 2.22 -6.37 -9.24
CA GLY A 181 2.52 -7.81 -9.17
C GLY A 181 2.87 -8.32 -7.78
N ASN A 182 3.16 -7.42 -6.84
CA ASN A 182 3.49 -7.74 -5.47
C ASN A 182 2.38 -7.42 -4.47
N LEU A 183 1.28 -6.78 -4.90
CA LEU A 183 0.26 -6.24 -3.98
C LEU A 183 -1.19 -6.58 -4.37
N ASP A 184 -1.43 -7.07 -5.59
CA ASP A 184 -2.70 -7.66 -6.04
C ASP A 184 -2.86 -9.07 -5.43
N THR A 185 -3.28 -9.13 -4.17
CA THR A 185 -3.34 -10.35 -3.36
C THR A 185 -4.75 -10.92 -3.21
N ASN A 186 -5.78 -10.09 -3.26
CA ASN A 186 -7.17 -10.42 -2.96
C ASN A 186 -7.35 -11.08 -1.57
N THR A 187 -6.58 -10.61 -0.58
CA THR A 187 -6.47 -11.25 0.76
C THR A 187 -7.19 -10.51 1.88
N LYS A 188 -7.76 -9.33 1.61
CA LYS A 188 -8.52 -8.55 2.59
C LYS A 188 -10.01 -8.88 2.50
N GLU A 189 -10.81 -8.13 3.25
CA GLU A 189 -12.26 -8.31 3.30
C GLU A 189 -12.86 -8.27 1.88
N ASP A 190 -13.85 -9.11 1.63
CA ASP A 190 -14.54 -9.26 0.32
C ASP A 190 -13.62 -9.55 -0.89
N GLY A 191 -12.37 -9.97 -0.63
CA GLY A 191 -11.39 -10.25 -1.67
C GLY A 191 -10.65 -9.00 -2.17
N SER A 192 -10.68 -7.89 -1.43
CA SER A 192 -9.89 -6.72 -1.79
C SER A 192 -8.39 -6.91 -1.53
N ASP A 193 -7.58 -6.01 -2.07
CA ASP A 193 -6.12 -6.06 -1.92
C ASP A 193 -5.65 -5.31 -0.67
N LEU A 194 -6.21 -4.13 -0.45
CA LEU A 194 -5.89 -3.26 0.67
C LEU A 194 -7.15 -2.84 1.41
N SER A 195 -6.95 -2.49 2.69
CA SER A 195 -7.92 -1.79 3.53
C SER A 195 -7.31 -0.48 4.01
N PHE A 196 -8.14 0.54 4.20
CA PHE A 196 -7.68 1.83 4.72
C PHE A 196 -8.64 2.43 5.73
N THR A 197 -8.09 3.27 6.59
CA THR A 197 -8.83 4.18 7.46
C THR A 197 -8.14 5.54 7.49
N ASN A 198 -8.92 6.61 7.63
CA ASN A 198 -8.39 7.95 7.75
C ASN A 198 -9.18 8.77 8.77
N SER A 199 -8.52 9.79 9.31
CA SER A 199 -9.09 10.72 10.26
C SER A 199 -8.65 12.13 9.89
N PHE A 200 -9.62 13.02 9.69
CA PHE A 200 -9.40 14.45 9.49
C PHE A 200 -9.84 15.21 10.75
N THR A 201 -8.90 15.93 11.36
CA THR A 201 -9.11 16.58 12.66
C THR A 201 -8.90 18.09 12.62
N SER A 202 -8.57 18.65 11.45
CA SER A 202 -8.34 20.07 11.25
C SER A 202 -9.19 20.60 10.10
N PHE A 203 -9.94 21.67 10.36
CA PHE A 203 -10.85 22.33 9.43
C PHE A 203 -10.64 23.86 9.52
N PRO A 204 -10.44 24.59 8.41
CA PRO A 204 -10.21 26.04 8.45
C PRO A 204 -11.40 26.87 8.92
N THR A 205 -12.63 26.33 8.86
CA THR A 205 -13.90 27.04 9.16
C THR A 205 -15.00 26.04 9.57
N ASP A 206 -16.20 26.52 9.94
CA ASP A 206 -17.42 25.70 10.16
C ASP A 206 -17.88 24.90 8.90
N SER A 207 -17.10 24.93 7.83
CA SER A 207 -17.33 24.23 6.57
C SER A 207 -16.15 23.29 6.28
N PRO A 208 -16.36 21.96 6.26
CA PRO A 208 -15.29 20.98 6.07
C PRO A 208 -14.96 20.74 4.59
N LEU A 209 -15.08 21.76 3.73
CA LEU A 209 -14.73 21.66 2.31
C LEU A 209 -13.24 21.42 2.09
N PHE A 210 -12.43 21.78 3.08
CA PHE A 210 -11.03 21.41 3.16
C PHE A 210 -10.76 20.86 4.56
N SER A 211 -10.02 19.76 4.63
CA SER A 211 -9.62 19.18 5.90
C SER A 211 -8.27 18.50 5.81
N THR A 212 -7.54 18.49 6.93
CA THR A 212 -6.25 17.80 7.02
C THR A 212 -6.23 16.78 8.14
N GLY A 213 -5.38 15.76 7.97
CA GLY A 213 -5.42 14.59 8.83
C GLY A 213 -4.41 13.51 8.46
N THR A 214 -4.69 12.30 8.89
CA THR A 214 -3.82 11.13 8.71
C THR A 214 -4.59 9.93 8.16
N GLY A 215 -3.86 9.02 7.53
CA GLY A 215 -4.42 7.77 7.00
C GLY A 215 -3.54 6.58 7.35
N ASN A 216 -4.15 5.42 7.49
CA ASN A 216 -3.49 4.14 7.65
C ASN A 216 -4.01 3.19 6.59
N PHE A 217 -3.12 2.37 6.04
CA PHE A 217 -3.49 1.32 5.11
C PHE A 217 -2.82 0.00 5.49
N LYS A 218 -3.45 -1.10 5.09
CA LYS A 218 -2.97 -2.45 5.32
C LYS A 218 -3.26 -3.32 4.11
N GLY A 219 -2.22 -3.88 3.53
CA GLY A 219 -2.23 -4.89 2.48
C GLY A 219 -1.55 -6.18 2.95
N ASN A 220 -1.33 -7.10 2.02
CA ASN A 220 -0.35 -8.16 2.15
C ASN A 220 0.53 -8.12 0.89
N SER A 221 1.73 -8.64 0.98
CA SER A 221 2.66 -8.76 -0.13
C SER A 221 2.56 -10.14 -0.77
N ILE A 222 2.81 -10.20 -2.06
CA ILE A 222 3.24 -11.43 -2.75
C ILE A 222 4.77 -11.40 -2.71
N PRO A 223 5.40 -12.25 -1.87
CA PRO A 223 6.85 -12.39 -1.88
C PRO A 223 7.31 -12.77 -3.29
N GLU A 224 8.47 -12.26 -3.72
CA GLU A 224 9.06 -12.83 -4.93
C GLU A 224 9.21 -14.34 -4.73
N PRO A 225 8.72 -15.17 -5.67
CA PRO A 225 8.86 -16.61 -5.54
C PRO A 225 10.37 -16.87 -5.41
N GLY A 226 10.80 -17.68 -4.43
CA GLY A 226 12.21 -18.01 -4.10
C GLY A 226 13.06 -18.62 -5.24
N SER A 227 12.61 -18.46 -6.47
CA SER A 227 13.14 -18.80 -7.78
C SER A 227 14.59 -18.38 -8.02
N LEU A 228 15.12 -17.31 -7.41
CA LEU A 228 16.57 -17.04 -7.43
C LEU A 228 17.37 -18.05 -6.60
N LEU A 229 16.82 -18.50 -5.47
CA LEU A 229 17.43 -19.53 -4.63
C LEU A 229 17.44 -20.89 -5.34
N LEU A 230 16.39 -21.22 -6.09
CA LEU A 230 16.34 -22.44 -6.91
C LEU A 230 17.20 -22.35 -8.17
N LEU A 231 17.30 -21.17 -8.81
CA LEU A 231 18.18 -20.96 -9.96
C LEU A 231 19.67 -21.07 -9.56
N SER A 232 20.04 -20.53 -8.40
CA SER A 232 21.39 -20.65 -7.84
C SER A 232 21.70 -22.08 -7.35
N LEU A 233 20.76 -22.75 -6.68
CA LEU A 233 20.91 -24.16 -6.31
C LEU A 233 21.01 -25.08 -7.55
N GLY A 234 20.27 -24.77 -8.63
CA GLY A 234 20.39 -25.45 -9.91
C GLY A 234 21.76 -25.28 -10.58
N LEU A 235 22.31 -24.06 -10.57
CA LEU A 235 23.65 -23.77 -11.08
C LEU A 235 24.77 -24.43 -10.26
N LEU A 236 24.63 -24.46 -8.93
CA LEU A 236 25.56 -25.18 -8.03
C LEU A 236 25.51 -26.69 -8.19
N ALA A 237 24.32 -27.28 -8.41
CA ALA A 237 24.16 -28.70 -8.71
C ALA A 237 24.82 -29.07 -10.05
N ILE A 238 24.73 -28.19 -11.06
CA ILE A 238 25.38 -28.38 -12.37
C ILE A 238 26.91 -28.25 -12.26
N ALA A 239 27.43 -27.28 -11.50
CA ALA A 239 28.87 -27.11 -11.29
C ALA A 239 29.49 -28.30 -10.54
N SER A 240 28.80 -28.83 -9.52
CA SER A 240 29.25 -30.00 -8.75
C SER A 240 29.15 -31.33 -9.52
N ALA A 241 28.23 -31.43 -10.48
CA ALA A 241 28.20 -32.56 -11.43
C ALA A 241 29.40 -32.54 -12.42
N ARG A 242 29.92 -31.35 -12.75
CA ARG A 242 31.06 -31.20 -13.67
C ARG A 242 32.40 -31.63 -13.05
N ILE A 243 32.61 -31.38 -11.76
CA ILE A 243 33.83 -31.76 -11.03
C ILE A 243 33.94 -33.29 -10.87
N ARG A 244 32.82 -33.99 -10.67
CA ARG A 244 32.80 -35.46 -10.61
C ARG A 244 33.15 -36.17 -11.91
N LYS A 245 33.15 -35.45 -13.04
CA LYS A 245 33.45 -36.01 -14.37
C LYS A 245 34.94 -35.89 -14.75
N SER A 246 35.74 -35.16 -13.98
CA SER A 246 37.19 -34.98 -14.24
C SER A 246 38.09 -35.61 -13.15
N SER A 247 37.60 -36.62 -12.42
CA SER A 247 38.37 -37.45 -11.49
C SER A 247 38.17 -38.93 -11.79
#